data_AF-A0A820X5X9-F1
#
_entry.id   AF-A0A820X5X9-F1
#
_cell.length_a   1.000
_cell.length_b   1.000
_cell.length_c   1.000
_cell.angle_alpha   90.00
_cell.angle_beta   90.00
_cell.angle_gamma   90.00
#
_symmetry.space_group_name_H-M   'P 1'
#
loop_
_entity.id
_entity.type
_entity.pdbx_description
1 polymer ?
#
loop_
_entity_poly.entity_id
_entity_poly.type
_entity_poly.pdbx_seq_one_letter_code
_entity_poly.pdbx_strand_id
1 'polypeptide(L)'
;MLSTTHTTMDLAQWLQDFEAAYRNLYGFKAPFPRPPIVHSDGSLVFQLAAMRFFNATNEDLSKTVVHSCFAHFSKGVKRQATKFFAKKKVAFALWIMSLLVNSNTVEKMASMWEHTCTVLLSPTQNTAYSVSISCLSYAADNVNNDPDKDNFIIRNVKVDSKGEYQYSSTLGQKQMHFLLAYIIGSNIDDDDTENSISEQNACDESESPFRDYFTSVFNDQKTKCAMFANENFQKYNENPYYNPDYLKCILSLYLSVAPIWSNLLMGNLGRYGYRNFEPIQHCGCHNSRTTGISESRLKVIKHTVLQGEVSSRIDQVVQILGSNIRQAEINYSNHYLLNLTRNRSMRAKKLLAEEPWNKRGPPAVTTTSIYSQKPKVSLVAQ
;
A
#
# COMPACT_ATOMS: atom_id res chain seq x y z
N MET A 1 -3.67 -15.52 9.74
CA MET A 1 -2.47 -16.27 10.16
C MET A 1 -1.63 -15.30 10.96
N LEU A 2 -1.35 -15.59 12.23
CA LEU A 2 -0.45 -14.75 13.02
C LEU A 2 0.97 -15.17 12.65
N SER A 3 1.71 -14.30 12.00
CA SER A 3 3.07 -14.63 11.53
C SER A 3 4.05 -14.96 12.65
N THR A 4 3.75 -14.57 13.88
CA THR A 4 4.56 -14.78 15.09
C THR A 4 4.59 -16.23 15.56
N THR A 5 3.67 -17.08 15.10
CA THR A 5 3.60 -18.50 15.51
C THR A 5 4.08 -19.48 14.44
N HIS A 6 4.60 -18.97 13.33
CA HIS A 6 4.97 -19.80 12.18
C HIS A 6 6.42 -19.55 11.79
N THR A 7 7.10 -20.59 11.32
CA THR A 7 8.44 -20.45 10.75
C THR A 7 8.37 -19.98 9.30
N THR A 8 9.48 -19.49 8.76
CA THR A 8 9.59 -19.12 7.34
C THR A 8 9.26 -20.32 6.43
N MET A 9 9.60 -21.53 6.87
CA MET A 9 9.31 -22.76 6.13
C MET A 9 7.83 -23.11 6.17
N ASP A 10 7.15 -22.94 7.30
CA ASP A 10 5.70 -23.19 7.42
C ASP A 10 4.90 -22.24 6.52
N LEU A 11 5.27 -20.95 6.52
CA LEU A 11 4.62 -19.95 5.67
C LEU A 11 4.90 -20.21 4.18
N ALA A 12 6.12 -20.62 3.83
CA ALA A 12 6.46 -20.99 2.46
C ALA A 12 5.68 -22.24 2.01
N GLN A 13 5.57 -23.26 2.87
CA GLN A 13 4.77 -24.45 2.60
C GLN A 13 3.29 -24.09 2.43
N TRP A 14 2.75 -23.22 3.28
CA TRP A 14 1.38 -22.74 3.14
C TRP A 14 1.14 -22.03 1.81
N LEU A 15 2.10 -21.20 1.33
CA LEU A 15 1.99 -20.55 0.02
C LEU A 15 2.00 -21.58 -1.13
N GLN A 16 2.79 -22.65 -1.01
CA GLN A 16 2.79 -23.75 -1.99
C GLN A 16 1.47 -24.52 -1.97
N ASP A 17 0.93 -24.82 -0.79
CA ASP A 17 -0.35 -25.51 -0.64
C ASP A 17 -1.49 -24.65 -1.21
N PHE A 18 -1.43 -23.33 -0.99
CA PHE A 18 -2.37 -22.36 -1.57
C PHE A 18 -2.29 -22.34 -3.10
N GLU A 19 -1.10 -22.35 -3.69
CA GLU A 19 -0.93 -22.48 -5.14
C GLU A 19 -1.48 -23.80 -5.68
N ALA A 20 -1.22 -24.92 -5.00
CA ALA A 20 -1.75 -26.22 -5.39
C ALA A 20 -3.29 -26.22 -5.36
N ALA A 21 -3.89 -25.68 -4.29
CA ALA A 21 -5.34 -25.52 -4.18
C ALA A 21 -5.91 -24.61 -5.27
N TYR A 22 -5.24 -23.50 -5.58
CA TYR A 22 -5.63 -22.60 -6.67
C TYR A 22 -5.63 -23.33 -8.02
N ARG A 23 -4.57 -24.08 -8.34
CA ARG A 23 -4.48 -24.87 -9.58
C ARG A 23 -5.57 -25.94 -9.66
N ASN A 24 -5.94 -26.56 -8.55
CA ASN A 24 -7.04 -27.53 -8.49
C ASN A 24 -8.40 -26.88 -8.77
N LEU A 25 -8.64 -25.67 -8.28
CA LEU A 25 -9.91 -24.94 -8.48
C LEU A 25 -10.07 -24.36 -9.88
N TYR A 26 -9.01 -23.77 -10.44
CA TYR A 26 -9.07 -23.02 -11.70
C TYR A 26 -8.45 -23.76 -12.90
N GLY A 27 -7.87 -24.94 -12.66
CA GLY A 27 -7.19 -25.76 -13.66
C GLY A 27 -5.77 -25.27 -14.00
N PHE A 28 -4.98 -26.17 -14.59
CA PHE A 28 -3.56 -25.92 -14.93
C PHE A 28 -3.31 -24.92 -16.07
N LYS A 29 -4.37 -24.43 -16.73
CA LYS A 29 -4.23 -23.54 -17.89
C LYS A 29 -3.90 -22.10 -17.50
N ALA A 30 -4.29 -21.66 -16.30
CA ALA A 30 -3.98 -20.33 -15.81
C ALA A 30 -2.73 -20.39 -14.91
N PRO A 31 -1.67 -19.61 -15.19
CA PRO A 31 -0.53 -19.52 -14.29
C PRO A 31 -0.99 -18.94 -12.94
N PHE A 32 -0.36 -19.40 -11.86
CA PHE A 32 -0.62 -18.84 -10.53
C PHE A 32 -0.33 -17.33 -10.55
N PRO A 33 -1.26 -16.48 -10.10
CA PRO A 33 -1.08 -15.04 -10.18
C PRO A 33 0.07 -14.61 -9.29
N ARG A 34 1.12 -14.06 -9.91
CA ARG A 34 2.24 -13.45 -9.20
C ARG A 34 1.93 -11.96 -9.01
N PRO A 35 1.70 -11.50 -7.77
CA PRO A 35 1.49 -10.08 -7.54
C PRO A 35 2.77 -9.31 -7.86
N PRO A 36 2.69 -8.09 -8.41
CA PRO A 36 3.87 -7.27 -8.63
C PRO A 36 4.50 -6.81 -7.30
N ILE A 37 3.67 -6.60 -6.27
CA ILE A 37 4.08 -6.12 -4.95
C ILE A 37 3.31 -6.89 -3.86
N VAL A 38 4.00 -7.28 -2.80
CA VAL A 38 3.43 -7.85 -1.57
C VAL A 38 3.84 -6.97 -0.40
N HIS A 39 2.87 -6.43 0.32
CA HIS A 39 3.10 -5.68 1.56
C HIS A 39 2.87 -6.56 2.78
N SER A 40 3.81 -6.53 3.72
CA SER A 40 3.70 -7.19 5.04
C SER A 40 3.64 -6.16 6.15
N ASP A 41 3.00 -6.43 7.27
CA ASP A 41 2.94 -5.55 8.45
C ASP A 41 4.27 -5.38 9.20
N GLY A 42 5.35 -5.94 8.66
CA GLY A 42 6.67 -5.95 9.27
C GLY A 42 7.13 -7.36 9.63
N SER A 43 6.26 -8.37 9.50
CA SER A 43 6.66 -9.76 9.71
C SER A 43 7.80 -10.17 8.78
N LEU A 44 9.00 -10.28 9.36
CA LEU A 44 10.20 -10.71 8.65
C LEU A 44 10.04 -12.15 8.13
N VAL A 45 9.44 -13.02 8.94
CA VAL A 45 9.16 -14.42 8.60
C VAL A 45 8.32 -14.52 7.34
N PHE A 46 7.24 -13.73 7.25
CA PHE A 46 6.40 -13.70 6.05
C PHE A 46 7.12 -13.09 4.86
N GLN A 47 7.88 -12.01 5.07
CA GLN A 47 8.65 -11.39 3.98
C GLN A 47 9.67 -12.35 3.38
N LEU A 48 10.40 -13.10 4.22
CA LEU A 48 11.34 -14.13 3.77
C LEU A 48 10.62 -15.27 3.04
N ALA A 49 9.47 -15.71 3.54
CA ALA A 49 8.66 -16.75 2.90
C ALA A 49 8.14 -16.30 1.53
N ALA A 50 7.63 -15.07 1.45
CA ALA A 50 7.16 -14.45 0.22
C ALA A 50 8.30 -14.29 -0.79
N MET A 51 9.49 -13.83 -0.36
CA MET A 51 10.66 -13.74 -1.24
C MET A 51 11.05 -15.11 -1.77
N ARG A 52 11.13 -16.14 -0.91
CA ARG A 52 11.45 -17.51 -1.33
C ARG A 52 10.43 -18.06 -2.32
N PHE A 53 9.15 -17.83 -2.07
CA PHE A 53 8.07 -18.37 -2.89
C PHE A 53 7.95 -17.64 -4.25
N PHE A 54 7.82 -16.32 -4.23
CA PHE A 54 7.57 -15.53 -5.43
C PHE A 54 8.83 -15.28 -6.28
N ASN A 55 10.02 -15.27 -5.66
CA ASN A 55 11.28 -14.94 -6.34
C ASN A 55 12.22 -16.15 -6.48
N ALA A 56 11.67 -17.38 -6.42
CA ALA A 56 12.44 -18.61 -6.65
C ALA A 56 13.03 -18.70 -8.07
N THR A 57 12.48 -17.96 -9.04
CA THR A 57 12.93 -17.97 -10.43
C THR A 57 14.05 -16.94 -10.66
N ASN A 58 15.03 -17.31 -11.49
CA ASN A 58 16.16 -16.44 -11.85
C ASN A 58 15.78 -15.24 -12.74
N GLU A 59 14.57 -15.22 -13.30
CA GLU A 59 14.10 -14.14 -14.16
C GLU A 59 13.68 -12.92 -13.35
N ASP A 60 14.53 -11.90 -13.30
CA ASP A 60 14.31 -10.65 -12.54
C ASP A 60 13.00 -9.92 -12.88
N LEU A 61 12.56 -9.99 -14.14
CA LEU A 61 11.32 -9.34 -14.60
C LEU A 61 10.04 -9.99 -14.05
N SER A 62 10.15 -11.23 -13.57
CA SER A 62 9.03 -11.98 -12.98
C SER A 62 8.98 -11.89 -11.45
N LYS A 63 9.95 -11.18 -10.84
CA LYS A 63 10.08 -11.12 -9.38
C LYS A 63 9.07 -10.16 -8.77
N THR A 64 8.40 -10.63 -7.74
CA THR A 64 7.54 -9.86 -6.85
C THR A 64 8.38 -9.01 -5.91
N VAL A 65 8.04 -7.73 -5.81
CA VAL A 65 8.63 -6.84 -4.80
C VAL A 65 7.97 -7.16 -3.45
N VAL A 66 8.75 -7.65 -2.50
CA VAL A 66 8.29 -7.84 -1.11
C VAL A 66 8.71 -6.64 -0.29
N HIS A 67 7.74 -5.98 0.33
CA HIS A 67 7.93 -4.66 0.95
C HIS A 67 7.28 -4.60 2.34
N SER A 68 7.90 -3.86 3.26
CA SER A 68 7.31 -3.53 4.56
C SER A 68 6.21 -2.49 4.39
N CYS A 69 5.05 -2.74 4.98
CA CYS A 69 3.93 -1.83 4.95
C CYS A 69 4.37 -0.47 5.51
N PHE A 70 4.27 0.56 4.66
CA PHE A 70 4.73 1.90 4.99
C PHE A 70 4.06 2.47 6.25
N ALA A 71 2.80 2.13 6.51
CA ALA A 71 2.09 2.59 7.70
C ALA A 71 2.71 2.02 8.99
N HIS A 72 3.04 0.73 9.00
CA HIS A 72 3.69 0.07 10.14
C HIS A 72 5.13 0.56 10.32
N PHE A 73 5.87 0.67 9.21
CA PHE A 73 7.20 1.28 9.22
C PHE A 73 7.18 2.69 9.82
N SER A 74 6.27 3.56 9.35
CA SER A 74 6.14 4.94 9.84
C SER A 74 5.73 5.00 11.30
N LYS A 75 4.84 4.10 11.76
CA LYS A 75 4.47 3.97 13.18
C LYS A 75 5.71 3.62 14.01
N GLY A 76 6.52 2.66 13.54
CA GLY A 76 7.78 2.28 14.16
C GLY A 76 8.77 3.44 14.26
N VAL A 77 9.02 4.15 13.15
CA VAL A 77 9.88 5.33 13.11
C VAL A 77 9.39 6.40 14.08
N LYS A 78 8.08 6.72 14.07
CA LYS A 78 7.50 7.71 14.98
C LYS A 78 7.76 7.33 16.44
N ARG A 79 7.53 6.06 16.80
CA ARG A 79 7.74 5.54 18.16
C ARG A 79 9.19 5.66 18.60
N GLN A 80 10.16 5.45 17.71
CA GLN A 80 11.57 5.67 18.02
C GLN A 80 11.86 7.17 18.14
N ALA A 81 11.44 7.99 17.17
CA ALA A 81 11.67 9.43 17.18
C ALA A 81 11.12 10.12 18.44
N THR A 82 9.97 9.68 18.98
CA THR A 82 9.41 10.22 20.24
C THR A 82 10.27 9.97 21.47
N LYS A 83 11.18 8.99 21.44
CA LYS A 83 12.13 8.74 22.54
C LYS A 83 13.30 9.74 22.56
N PHE A 84 13.62 10.29 21.39
CA PHE A 84 14.80 11.15 21.20
C PHE A 84 14.45 12.63 21.02
N PHE A 85 13.24 12.93 20.55
CA PHE A 85 12.81 14.30 20.27
C PHE A 85 11.55 14.68 21.04
N ALA A 86 11.48 15.97 21.42
CA ALA A 86 10.23 16.58 21.85
C ALA A 86 9.16 16.47 20.76
N LYS A 87 7.88 16.40 21.14
CA LYS A 87 6.74 16.20 20.23
C LYS A 87 6.74 17.10 18.99
N LYS A 88 7.14 18.38 19.14
CA LYS A 88 7.22 19.36 18.04
C LYS A 88 8.29 19.02 16.98
N LYS A 89 9.32 18.26 17.35
CA LYS A 89 10.47 17.91 16.50
C LYS A 89 10.39 16.50 15.91
N VAL A 90 9.48 15.65 16.37
CA VAL A 90 9.25 14.30 15.83
C VAL A 90 8.91 14.33 14.34
N ALA A 91 8.19 15.34 13.91
CA ALA A 91 7.85 15.50 12.51
C ALA A 91 9.10 15.65 11.63
N PHE A 92 10.20 16.24 12.16
CA PHE A 92 11.44 16.43 11.39
C PHE A 92 12.11 15.09 11.09
N ALA A 93 12.11 14.22 12.10
CA ALA A 93 12.57 12.84 11.95
C ALA A 93 11.72 12.07 10.90
N LEU A 94 10.39 12.22 10.93
CA LEU A 94 9.51 11.61 9.93
C LEU A 94 9.75 12.16 8.52
N TRP A 95 10.04 13.46 8.42
CA TRP A 95 10.36 14.11 7.15
C TRP A 95 11.67 13.54 6.55
N ILE A 96 12.74 13.45 7.34
CA ILE A 96 13.99 12.81 6.91
C ILE A 96 13.74 11.38 6.44
N MET A 97 13.00 10.59 7.21
CA MET A 97 12.72 9.20 6.85
C MET A 97 11.89 9.11 5.57
N SER A 98 10.99 10.06 5.31
CA SER A 98 10.26 10.11 4.04
C SER A 98 11.18 10.33 2.84
N LEU A 99 12.26 11.12 2.97
CA LEU A 99 13.25 11.30 1.90
C LEU A 99 14.05 10.01 1.64
N LEU A 100 14.41 9.29 2.71
CA LEU A 100 15.08 8.01 2.59
C LEU A 100 14.16 6.97 1.92
N VAL A 101 12.89 6.89 2.32
CA VAL A 101 11.91 5.99 1.71
C VAL A 101 11.78 6.26 0.21
N ASN A 102 11.74 7.53 -0.17
CA ASN A 102 11.61 7.97 -1.56
C ASN A 102 12.88 7.84 -2.40
N SER A 103 13.99 7.42 -1.81
CA SER A 103 15.24 7.19 -2.54
C SER A 103 15.16 5.88 -3.33
N ASN A 104 15.28 5.97 -4.65
CA ASN A 104 15.16 4.84 -5.57
C ASN A 104 16.50 4.27 -6.04
N THR A 105 17.61 4.85 -5.63
CA THR A 105 18.96 4.30 -5.83
C THR A 105 19.76 4.42 -4.53
N VAL A 106 20.78 3.56 -4.39
CA VAL A 106 21.63 3.54 -3.19
C VAL A 106 22.37 4.86 -3.05
N GLU A 107 22.82 5.45 -4.16
CA GLU A 107 23.56 6.71 -4.19
C GLU A 107 22.68 7.88 -3.72
N LYS A 108 21.41 7.93 -4.16
CA LYS A 108 20.46 8.94 -3.68
C LYS A 108 20.19 8.79 -2.19
N MET A 109 19.96 7.56 -1.73
CA MET A 109 19.75 7.31 -0.30
C MET A 109 20.99 7.69 0.51
N ALA A 110 22.19 7.39 0.01
CA ALA A 110 23.46 7.76 0.63
C ALA A 110 23.62 9.27 0.74
N SER A 111 23.31 10.01 -0.32
CA SER A 111 23.33 11.48 -0.31
C SER A 111 22.33 12.06 0.70
N MET A 112 21.11 11.52 0.77
CA MET A 112 20.13 11.93 1.78
C MET A 112 20.58 11.59 3.20
N TRP A 113 21.18 10.42 3.38
CA TRP A 113 21.75 9.98 4.65
C TRP A 113 22.94 10.83 5.07
N GLU A 114 23.78 11.25 4.14
CA GLU A 114 24.92 12.15 4.38
C GLU A 114 24.45 13.48 4.98
N HIS A 115 23.51 14.15 4.31
CA HIS A 115 22.96 15.42 4.80
C HIS A 115 22.20 15.25 6.12
N THR A 116 21.49 14.14 6.29
CA THR A 116 20.83 13.76 7.55
C THR A 116 21.86 13.65 8.69
N CYS A 117 22.99 12.98 8.43
CA CYS A 117 24.08 12.86 9.38
C CYS A 117 24.65 14.24 9.73
N THR A 118 24.96 15.09 8.74
CA THR A 118 25.45 16.45 9.00
C THR A 118 24.49 17.23 9.90
N VAL A 119 23.19 17.18 9.62
CA VAL A 119 22.19 17.91 10.40
C VAL A 119 22.10 17.39 11.82
N LEU A 120 22.05 16.08 12.03
CA LEU A 120 21.87 15.51 13.37
C LEU A 120 23.18 15.42 14.18
N LEU A 121 24.35 15.53 13.55
CA LEU A 121 25.68 15.54 14.20
C LEU A 121 26.27 16.94 14.42
N SER A 122 25.78 17.98 13.73
CA SER A 122 26.29 19.34 13.93
C SER A 122 25.71 19.96 15.21
N PRO A 123 26.52 20.38 16.19
CA PRO A 123 25.99 20.98 17.43
C PRO A 123 25.41 22.39 17.21
N THR A 124 25.86 23.09 16.16
CA THR A 124 25.45 24.45 15.81
C THR A 124 24.97 24.54 14.37
N GLN A 125 24.23 25.61 14.06
CA GLN A 125 23.73 25.94 12.73
C GLN A 125 24.85 26.57 11.87
N ASN A 126 25.95 25.85 11.70
CA ASN A 126 27.07 26.27 10.87
C ASN A 126 26.73 26.21 9.37
N THR A 127 27.69 26.58 8.53
CA THR A 127 27.52 26.56 7.06
C THR A 127 27.17 25.16 6.56
N ALA A 128 27.81 24.11 7.07
CA ALA A 128 27.55 22.73 6.66
C ALA A 128 26.12 22.29 7.00
N TYR A 129 25.63 22.62 8.20
CA TYR A 129 24.23 22.41 8.60
C TYR A 129 23.26 23.09 7.63
N SER A 130 23.51 24.36 7.32
CA SER A 130 22.63 25.18 6.47
C SER A 130 22.57 24.64 5.04
N VAL A 131 23.71 24.23 4.49
CA VAL A 131 23.80 23.58 3.18
C VAL A 131 23.04 22.25 3.20
N SER A 132 23.27 21.39 4.20
CA SER A 132 22.60 20.09 4.30
C SER A 132 21.08 20.21 4.46
N ILE A 133 20.57 21.14 5.27
CA ILE A 133 19.12 21.44 5.34
C ILE A 133 18.58 21.90 3.98
N SER A 134 19.32 22.74 3.26
CA SER A 134 18.90 23.24 1.95
C SER A 134 18.84 22.11 0.92
N CYS A 135 19.82 21.20 0.93
CA CYS A 135 19.83 20.02 0.06
C CYS A 135 18.66 19.08 0.35
N LEU A 136 18.36 18.81 1.64
CA LEU A 136 17.21 17.99 2.04
C LEU A 136 15.88 18.66 1.65
N SER A 137 15.78 19.98 1.79
CA SER A 137 14.60 20.76 1.39
C SER A 137 14.39 20.71 -0.12
N TYR A 138 15.45 20.90 -0.90
CA TYR A 138 15.42 20.77 -2.36
C TYR A 138 15.02 19.36 -2.80
N ALA A 139 15.52 18.33 -2.12
CA ALA A 139 15.11 16.95 -2.38
C ALA A 139 13.62 16.73 -2.10
N ALA A 140 13.10 17.31 -1.01
CA ALA A 140 11.67 17.26 -0.70
C ALA A 140 10.81 17.94 -1.78
N ASP A 141 11.24 19.11 -2.26
CA ASP A 141 10.53 19.83 -3.32
C ASP A 141 10.53 19.03 -4.65
N ASN A 142 11.64 18.37 -4.99
CA ASN A 142 11.68 17.49 -6.16
C ASN A 142 10.75 16.30 -6.04
N VAL A 143 10.61 15.71 -4.84
CA VAL A 143 9.63 14.63 -4.60
C VAL A 143 8.20 15.15 -4.79
N ASN A 144 7.92 16.39 -4.36
CA ASN A 144 6.60 17.00 -4.52
C ASN A 144 6.26 17.37 -5.96
N ASN A 145 7.26 17.73 -6.77
CA ASN A 145 7.10 18.24 -8.13
C ASN A 145 7.21 17.16 -9.21
N ASP A 146 7.51 15.90 -8.86
CA ASP A 146 7.65 14.80 -9.82
C ASP A 146 6.27 14.35 -10.36
N PRO A 147 5.95 14.62 -11.65
CA PRO A 147 4.65 14.32 -12.22
C PRO A 147 4.43 12.82 -12.43
N ASP A 148 5.49 12.02 -12.52
CA ASP A 148 5.43 10.57 -12.73
C ASP A 148 5.30 9.79 -11.41
N LYS A 149 5.45 10.48 -10.27
CA LYS A 149 5.30 9.90 -8.91
C LYS A 149 3.92 10.19 -8.31
N ASP A 150 2.86 9.89 -9.05
CA ASP A 150 1.53 9.72 -8.46
C ASP A 150 1.43 8.45 -7.58
N ASN A 151 2.50 7.64 -7.56
CA ASN A 151 2.58 6.46 -6.72
C ASN A 151 3.27 6.75 -5.39
N PHE A 152 2.41 6.86 -4.38
CA PHE A 152 2.63 6.38 -3.01
C PHE A 152 3.81 6.99 -2.25
N ILE A 153 3.45 7.69 -1.17
CA ILE A 153 4.28 7.99 0.00
C ILE A 153 4.90 9.41 -0.02
N ILE A 154 4.02 10.36 0.34
CA ILE A 154 4.32 11.68 0.92
C ILE A 154 4.61 12.81 -0.08
N ARG A 155 3.53 13.51 -0.47
CA ARG A 155 3.59 14.90 -0.96
C ARG A 155 3.30 15.87 0.19
N ASN A 156 3.79 17.10 0.11
CA ASN A 156 3.43 18.27 0.92
C ASN A 156 3.97 18.35 2.36
N VAL A 157 5.24 17.98 2.58
CA VAL A 157 5.96 18.44 3.78
C VAL A 157 6.85 19.60 3.40
N LYS A 158 6.43 20.83 3.75
CA LYS A 158 7.28 22.02 3.68
C LYS A 158 7.78 22.36 5.07
N VAL A 159 9.09 22.41 5.21
CA VAL A 159 9.80 22.87 6.40
C VAL A 159 10.41 24.22 6.02
N ASP A 160 10.09 25.27 6.76
CA ASP A 160 10.68 26.58 6.49
C ASP A 160 12.16 26.64 6.91
N SER A 161 12.82 27.77 6.60
CA SER A 161 14.23 28.00 6.94
C SER A 161 14.53 27.99 8.46
N LYS A 162 13.49 27.99 9.30
CA LYS A 162 13.60 27.89 10.77
C LYS A 162 13.27 26.48 11.28
N GLY A 163 12.90 25.56 10.41
CA GLY A 163 12.51 24.21 10.80
C GLY A 163 11.03 24.05 11.18
N GLU A 164 10.17 25.06 10.95
CA GLU A 164 8.75 24.99 11.28
C GLU A 164 7.91 24.49 10.08
N TYR A 165 6.83 23.77 10.40
CA TYR A 165 5.93 23.18 9.40
C TYR A 165 5.00 24.22 8.81
N GLN A 166 5.01 24.36 7.49
CA GLN A 166 4.00 25.12 6.77
C GLN A 166 3.11 24.19 5.95
N TYR A 167 1.82 24.12 6.31
CA TYR A 167 0.83 23.40 5.51
C TYR A 167 0.41 24.29 4.31
N SER A 168 0.68 23.82 3.09
CA SER A 168 0.14 24.45 1.87
C SER A 168 -1.35 24.11 1.70
N SER A 169 -2.20 25.13 1.56
CA SER A 169 -3.67 25.09 1.73
C SER A 169 -4.50 24.57 0.54
N THR A 170 -3.94 23.78 -0.39
CA THR A 170 -4.67 23.36 -1.59
C THR A 170 -5.21 21.92 -1.56
N LEU A 171 -6.30 21.74 -2.30
CA LEU A 171 -7.40 20.76 -2.20
C LEU A 171 -7.05 19.26 -2.28
N GLY A 172 -5.78 18.89 -2.50
CA GLY A 172 -5.28 17.49 -2.45
C GLY A 172 -5.09 16.93 -1.04
N GLN A 173 -5.35 17.74 0.00
CA GLN A 173 -5.07 17.42 1.41
C GLN A 173 -5.93 16.30 2.03
N LYS A 174 -7.12 15.96 1.53
CA LYS A 174 -8.05 15.13 2.32
C LYS A 174 -7.60 13.69 2.60
N GLN A 175 -6.86 13.04 1.70
CA GLN A 175 -6.34 11.68 1.93
C GLN A 175 -5.04 11.66 2.75
N MET A 176 -4.30 12.77 2.73
CA MET A 176 -2.93 12.86 3.27
C MET A 176 -2.88 13.56 4.63
N HIS A 177 -3.75 14.54 4.85
CA HIS A 177 -4.12 15.02 6.18
C HIS A 177 -4.73 13.88 7.01
N PHE A 178 -5.38 12.90 6.39
CA PHE A 178 -5.80 11.69 7.10
C PHE A 178 -4.62 10.82 7.52
N LEU A 179 -3.63 10.56 6.67
CA LEU A 179 -2.47 9.72 7.04
C LEU A 179 -1.53 10.41 8.04
N LEU A 180 -1.21 11.70 7.84
CA LEU A 180 -0.38 12.46 8.77
C LEU A 180 -1.13 12.83 10.06
N ALA A 181 -2.43 13.19 10.03
CA ALA A 181 -3.20 13.38 11.26
C ALA A 181 -3.55 12.06 11.96
N TYR A 182 -3.62 10.93 11.25
CA TYR A 182 -3.72 9.59 11.87
C TYR A 182 -2.38 9.19 12.50
N ILE A 183 -1.25 9.43 11.81
CA ILE A 183 0.09 9.20 12.34
C ILE A 183 0.37 10.14 13.52
N ILE A 184 -0.04 11.41 13.49
CA ILE A 184 0.22 12.40 14.55
C ILE A 184 -0.81 12.32 15.69
N GLY A 185 -2.07 12.02 15.37
CA GLY A 185 -3.23 12.03 16.27
C GLY A 185 -3.65 10.68 16.85
N SER A 186 -3.02 9.57 16.45
CA SER A 186 -3.11 8.32 17.21
C SER A 186 -2.45 8.51 18.57
N ASN A 187 -3.27 8.49 19.63
CA ASN A 187 -2.80 8.26 20.98
C ASN A 187 -2.07 6.92 20.97
N ILE A 188 -0.84 6.92 21.48
CA ILE A 188 -0.04 5.71 21.64
C ILE A 188 -0.66 4.99 22.83
N ASP A 189 -1.56 4.03 22.57
CA ASP A 189 -1.85 3.00 23.56
C ASP A 189 -0.62 2.07 23.55
N ASP A 190 0.12 2.09 24.66
CA ASP A 190 1.48 1.57 24.85
C ASP A 190 1.61 0.03 24.89
N ASP A 191 0.71 -0.73 24.25
CA ASP A 191 0.58 -2.18 24.52
C ASP A 191 1.36 -3.13 23.58
N ASP A 192 2.13 -2.61 22.62
CA ASP A 192 2.91 -3.43 21.65
C ASP A 192 4.43 -3.46 21.97
N THR A 193 4.84 -3.54 23.24
CA THR A 193 6.27 -3.52 23.66
C THR A 193 7.02 -4.83 23.41
N GLU A 194 6.35 -5.98 23.38
CA GLU A 194 7.05 -7.28 23.41
C GLU A 194 7.55 -7.76 22.03
N ASN A 195 6.83 -7.50 20.94
CA ASN A 195 7.23 -8.03 19.62
C ASN A 195 8.39 -7.28 18.95
N SER A 196 8.72 -6.06 19.36
CA SER A 196 9.78 -5.29 18.68
C SER A 196 11.21 -5.72 19.05
N ILE A 197 11.40 -6.37 20.20
CA ILE A 197 12.74 -6.65 20.74
C ILE A 197 13.38 -7.89 20.05
N SER A 198 12.58 -8.90 19.68
CA SER A 198 13.12 -10.13 19.05
C SER A 198 13.60 -9.92 17.62
N GLU A 199 12.94 -9.06 16.84
CA GLU A 199 13.34 -8.75 15.45
C GLU A 199 14.54 -7.80 15.39
N GLN A 200 14.71 -6.93 16.40
CA GLN A 200 15.86 -6.04 16.55
C GLN A 200 17.16 -6.82 16.78
N ASN A 201 17.13 -7.83 17.66
CA ASN A 201 18.30 -8.65 17.96
C ASN A 201 18.76 -9.48 16.75
N ALA A 202 17.85 -9.92 15.88
CA ALA A 202 18.20 -10.69 14.68
C ALA A 202 18.93 -9.84 13.62
N CYS A 203 18.66 -8.54 13.55
CA CYS A 203 19.36 -7.64 12.62
C CYS A 203 20.77 -7.27 13.10
N ASP A 204 21.03 -7.35 14.40
CA ASP A 204 22.32 -6.99 14.98
C ASP A 204 23.41 -8.04 14.72
N GLU A 205 23.04 -9.31 14.53
CA GLU A 205 23.97 -10.44 14.31
C GLU A 205 24.36 -10.68 12.84
N SER A 206 23.66 -10.06 11.88
CA SER A 206 23.91 -10.30 10.44
C SER A 206 24.77 -9.19 9.80
N GLU A 207 25.84 -9.60 9.10
CA GLU A 207 26.61 -8.74 8.21
C GLU A 207 25.71 -8.30 7.02
N SER A 208 25.25 -7.05 7.04
CA SER A 208 24.48 -6.46 5.94
C SER A 208 25.37 -5.49 5.17
N PRO A 209 25.59 -5.68 3.86
CA PRO A 209 26.35 -4.73 3.05
C PRO A 209 25.78 -3.30 3.10
N PHE A 210 24.47 -3.15 3.29
CA PHE A 210 23.83 -1.85 3.48
C PHE A 210 24.22 -1.23 4.82
N ARG A 211 24.25 -2.03 5.90
CA ARG A 211 24.70 -1.57 7.21
C ARG A 211 26.13 -1.06 7.13
N ASP A 212 27.04 -1.81 6.52
CA ASP A 212 28.45 -1.42 6.41
C ASP A 212 28.63 -0.15 5.60
N TYR A 213 27.95 -0.08 4.46
CA TYR A 213 27.98 1.10 3.58
C TYR A 213 27.46 2.36 4.28
N PHE A 214 26.27 2.31 4.89
CA PHE A 214 25.72 3.46 5.60
C PHE A 214 26.46 3.79 6.90
N THR A 215 27.12 2.81 7.53
CA THR A 215 28.02 3.02 8.67
C THR A 215 29.28 3.75 8.24
N SER A 216 29.85 3.41 7.06
CA SER A 216 30.96 4.14 6.46
C SER A 216 30.61 5.61 6.22
N VAL A 217 29.44 5.87 5.60
CA VAL A 217 28.93 7.23 5.39
C VAL A 217 28.75 7.97 6.72
N PHE A 218 28.16 7.32 7.73
CA PHE A 218 28.00 7.90 9.06
C PHE A 218 29.35 8.27 9.71
N ASN A 219 30.34 7.39 9.66
CA ASN A 219 31.66 7.62 10.24
C ASN A 219 32.44 8.74 9.54
N ASP A 220 32.34 8.81 8.21
CA ASP A 220 32.91 9.92 7.42
C ASP A 220 32.29 11.26 7.84
N GLN A 221 30.95 11.33 7.92
CA GLN A 221 30.26 12.55 8.34
C GLN A 221 30.52 12.92 9.79
N LYS A 222 30.65 11.95 10.68
CA LYS A 222 31.05 12.17 12.07
C LYS A 222 32.44 12.81 12.17
N THR A 223 33.38 12.32 11.36
CA THR A 223 34.74 12.88 11.29
C THR A 223 34.74 14.31 10.77
N LYS A 224 34.01 14.57 9.68
CA LYS A 224 33.81 15.92 9.12
C LYS A 224 33.18 16.88 10.14
N CYS A 225 32.12 16.44 10.83
CA CYS A 225 31.44 17.25 11.85
C CYS A 225 32.34 17.58 13.04
N ALA A 226 33.22 16.65 13.44
CA ALA A 226 34.17 16.89 14.52
C ALA A 226 35.21 17.98 14.17
N MET A 227 35.56 18.15 12.90
CA MET A 227 36.47 19.22 12.46
C MET A 227 35.85 20.61 12.67
N PHE A 228 34.56 20.76 12.36
CA PHE A 228 33.83 22.02 12.56
C PHE A 228 33.61 22.35 14.03
N ALA A 229 33.78 21.37 14.93
CA ALA A 229 33.65 21.61 16.36
C ALA A 229 34.83 22.40 16.96
N ASN A 230 35.89 22.66 16.20
CA ASN A 230 37.04 23.45 16.64
C ASN A 230 37.01 24.89 16.13
N GLU A 231 36.04 25.24 15.27
CA GLU A 231 35.85 26.62 14.81
C GLU A 231 35.13 27.43 15.89
N ASN A 232 35.51 28.70 16.10
CA ASN A 232 34.96 29.58 17.13
C ASN A 232 33.41 29.64 17.06
N PHE A 233 32.75 28.87 17.93
CA PHE A 233 31.29 28.69 17.96
C PHE A 233 30.49 29.94 18.30
N GLN A 234 31.14 31.01 18.79
CA GLN A 234 30.46 32.23 19.24
C GLN A 234 29.60 32.91 18.16
N LYS A 235 29.78 32.56 16.87
CA LYS A 235 29.03 33.15 15.76
C LYS A 235 27.74 32.40 15.38
N TYR A 236 27.56 31.14 15.79
CA TYR A 236 26.47 30.29 15.30
C TYR A 236 25.44 29.97 16.38
N ASN A 237 24.18 29.91 15.98
CA ASN A 237 23.09 29.48 16.85
C ASN A 237 23.17 27.98 17.14
N GLU A 238 22.62 27.55 18.27
CA GLU A 238 22.46 26.13 18.60
C GLU A 238 21.58 25.40 17.58
N ASN A 239 21.94 24.16 17.25
CA ASN A 239 21.13 23.34 16.37
C ASN A 239 19.99 22.67 17.16
N PRO A 240 18.71 22.97 16.86
CA PRO A 240 17.59 22.36 17.57
C PRO A 240 17.43 20.86 17.29
N TYR A 241 18.07 20.32 16.25
CA TYR A 241 17.94 18.92 15.83
C TYR A 241 19.14 18.05 16.21
N TYR A 242 20.18 18.61 16.84
CA TYR A 242 21.35 17.84 17.24
C TYR A 242 20.95 16.63 18.10
N ASN A 243 21.16 15.43 17.57
CA ASN A 243 20.83 14.18 18.23
C ASN A 243 21.62 13.00 17.62
N PRO A 244 22.87 12.79 18.06
CA PRO A 244 23.71 11.71 17.54
C PRO A 244 23.20 10.31 17.91
N ASP A 245 22.44 10.16 18.99
CA ASP A 245 21.94 8.85 19.42
C ASP A 245 20.74 8.38 18.59
N TYR A 246 19.90 9.31 18.14
CA TYR A 246 18.85 9.00 17.17
C TYR A 246 19.43 8.51 15.83
N LEU A 247 20.55 9.07 15.37
CA LEU A 247 21.24 8.57 14.17
C LEU A 247 21.71 7.12 14.33
N LYS A 248 22.33 6.79 15.46
CA LYS A 248 22.76 5.41 15.75
C LYS A 248 21.57 4.46 15.73
N CYS A 249 20.43 4.90 16.29
CA CYS A 249 19.17 4.16 16.27
C CYS A 249 18.65 3.94 14.84
N ILE A 250 18.64 4.96 13.97
CA ILE A 250 18.25 4.78 12.57
C ILE A 250 19.20 3.82 11.84
N LEU A 251 20.50 3.97 12.07
CA LEU A 251 21.54 3.17 11.41
C LEU A 251 21.41 1.69 11.77
N SER A 252 21.22 1.36 13.05
CA SER A 252 21.07 -0.03 13.49
C SER A 252 19.73 -0.63 13.06
N LEU A 253 18.63 0.10 13.27
CA LEU A 253 17.28 -0.45 13.13
C LEU A 253 16.74 -0.44 11.70
N TYR A 254 17.04 0.59 10.93
CA TYR A 254 16.37 0.82 9.65
C TYR A 254 17.31 0.64 8.47
N LEU A 255 18.54 1.17 8.52
CA LEU A 255 19.39 1.18 7.32
C LEU A 255 19.94 -0.20 6.94
N SER A 256 20.10 -1.11 7.91
CA SER A 256 20.46 -2.52 7.67
C SER A 256 19.44 -3.25 6.77
N VAL A 257 18.17 -2.86 6.86
CA VAL A 257 17.02 -3.41 6.12
C VAL A 257 16.40 -2.41 5.15
N ALA A 258 17.14 -1.37 4.76
CA ALA A 258 16.70 -0.33 3.83
C ALA A 258 15.97 -0.85 2.58
N PRO A 259 16.44 -1.92 1.91
CA PRO A 259 15.79 -2.42 0.70
C PRO A 259 14.32 -2.80 0.87
N ILE A 260 13.92 -3.22 2.07
CA ILE A 260 12.60 -3.79 2.34
C ILE A 260 11.55 -2.71 2.60
N TRP A 261 11.91 -1.57 3.18
CA TRP A 261 10.96 -0.48 3.49
C TRP A 261 11.07 0.74 2.58
N SER A 262 12.13 0.84 1.77
CA SER A 262 12.36 1.96 0.85
C SER A 262 12.02 1.60 -0.60
N ASN A 263 12.19 2.58 -1.48
CA ASN A 263 11.97 2.44 -2.91
C ASN A 263 13.17 1.82 -3.66
N LEU A 264 14.23 1.39 -2.96
CA LEU A 264 15.43 0.82 -3.56
C LEU A 264 15.13 -0.43 -4.42
N LEU A 265 14.25 -1.32 -3.97
CA LEU A 265 13.90 -2.56 -4.70
C LEU A 265 12.70 -2.40 -5.64
N MET A 266 11.97 -1.29 -5.54
CA MET A 266 10.82 -1.05 -6.42
C MET A 266 11.25 -0.88 -7.88
N GLY A 267 12.50 -0.45 -8.11
CA GLY A 267 13.09 -0.29 -9.43
C GLY A 267 12.19 0.52 -10.38
N ASN A 268 12.24 0.19 -11.67
CA ASN A 268 11.31 0.75 -12.65
C ASN A 268 10.01 -0.06 -12.64
N LEU A 269 8.98 0.41 -11.93
CA LEU A 269 7.66 -0.22 -11.88
C LEU A 269 7.03 -0.40 -13.28
N GLY A 270 7.48 0.37 -14.27
CA GLY A 270 7.11 0.19 -15.66
C GLY A 270 7.48 -1.18 -16.25
N ARG A 271 8.40 -1.93 -15.62
CA ARG A 271 8.74 -3.31 -16.00
C ARG A 271 7.59 -4.30 -15.76
N TYR A 272 6.66 -3.99 -14.87
CA TYR A 272 5.47 -4.80 -14.59
C TYR A 272 4.30 -4.49 -15.55
N GLY A 273 4.57 -3.86 -16.69
CA GLY A 273 3.55 -3.57 -17.70
C GLY A 273 2.67 -2.35 -17.41
N TYR A 274 2.99 -1.55 -16.38
CA TYR A 274 2.29 -0.29 -16.10
C TYR A 274 2.59 0.83 -17.10
N ARG A 275 3.41 0.59 -18.12
CA ARG A 275 3.90 1.63 -19.03
C ARG A 275 2.89 2.14 -20.06
N ASN A 276 1.79 1.44 -20.32
CA ASN A 276 0.88 1.80 -21.42
C ASN A 276 -0.60 1.69 -21.03
N PHE A 277 -0.99 2.12 -19.82
CA PHE A 277 -2.31 2.72 -19.76
C PHE A 277 -2.13 4.12 -20.31
N GLU A 278 -2.57 4.36 -21.55
CA GLU A 278 -3.02 5.71 -21.90
C GLU A 278 -3.78 6.22 -20.68
N PRO A 279 -3.45 7.41 -20.14
CA PRO A 279 -4.14 7.93 -18.97
C PRO A 279 -5.61 7.78 -19.30
N ILE A 280 -6.31 6.88 -18.58
CA ILE A 280 -7.73 6.64 -18.80
C ILE A 280 -8.29 8.04 -18.74
N GLN A 281 -8.75 8.57 -19.88
CA GLN A 281 -9.23 9.95 -19.94
C GLN A 281 -10.21 10.02 -18.79
N HIS A 282 -9.86 10.80 -17.78
CA HIS A 282 -10.68 10.94 -16.59
C HIS A 282 -11.96 11.58 -17.10
N CYS A 283 -12.95 10.74 -17.42
CA CYS A 283 -14.30 11.18 -17.59
C CYS A 283 -14.61 11.96 -16.33
N GLY A 284 -14.99 13.24 -16.46
CA GLY A 284 -15.39 14.07 -15.31
C GLY A 284 -16.55 13.49 -14.49
N CYS A 285 -17.04 12.30 -14.86
CA CYS A 285 -17.97 11.47 -14.11
C CYS A 285 -17.33 10.59 -13.01
N HIS A 286 -16.01 10.35 -13.02
CA HIS A 286 -15.34 9.46 -12.08
C HIS A 286 -14.32 10.19 -11.21
N ASN A 287 -14.83 10.93 -10.22
CA ASN A 287 -14.05 11.25 -9.03
C ASN A 287 -13.63 9.93 -8.37
N SER A 288 -12.39 9.85 -7.89
CA SER A 288 -11.81 8.80 -7.04
C SER A 288 -12.46 8.79 -5.64
N ARG A 289 -13.80 8.74 -5.62
CA ARG A 289 -14.56 8.09 -4.56
C ARG A 289 -14.36 6.60 -4.74
N THR A 290 -14.24 5.87 -3.64
CA THR A 290 -14.76 4.50 -3.53
C THR A 290 -15.99 4.44 -4.41
N THR A 291 -15.93 3.68 -5.52
CA THR A 291 -17.03 3.65 -6.48
C THR A 291 -18.30 3.41 -5.66
N GLY A 292 -19.42 4.05 -5.97
CA GLY A 292 -20.66 3.80 -5.23
C GLY A 292 -20.99 2.30 -5.13
N ILE A 293 -20.40 1.49 -6.01
CA ILE A 293 -20.35 0.03 -5.99
C ILE A 293 -19.45 -0.54 -4.89
N SER A 294 -18.20 -0.09 -4.69
CA SER A 294 -17.37 -0.56 -3.58
C SER A 294 -17.91 -0.09 -2.22
N GLU A 295 -18.40 1.14 -2.15
CA GLU A 295 -19.12 1.65 -0.98
C GLU A 295 -20.42 0.87 -0.75
N SER A 296 -21.20 0.56 -1.79
CA SER A 296 -22.40 -0.29 -1.69
C SER A 296 -22.08 -1.72 -1.28
N ARG A 297 -21.02 -2.34 -1.83
CA ARG A 297 -20.56 -3.67 -1.42
C ARG A 297 -20.14 -3.69 0.05
N LEU A 298 -19.38 -2.67 0.48
CA LEU A 298 -19.01 -2.50 1.89
C LEU A 298 -20.22 -2.13 2.75
N LYS A 299 -21.25 -1.47 2.20
CA LYS A 299 -22.52 -1.18 2.88
C LYS A 299 -23.35 -2.45 3.06
N VAL A 300 -23.38 -3.35 2.08
CA VAL A 300 -24.00 -4.68 2.21
C VAL A 300 -23.26 -5.48 3.27
N ILE A 301 -21.94 -5.52 3.25
CA ILE A 301 -21.17 -6.21 4.29
C ILE A 301 -21.43 -5.56 5.66
N LYS A 302 -21.35 -4.24 5.77
CA LYS A 302 -21.53 -3.52 7.04
C LYS A 302 -22.94 -3.65 7.60
N HIS A 303 -23.97 -3.48 6.78
CA HIS A 303 -25.37 -3.44 7.26
C HIS A 303 -26.09 -4.78 7.18
N THR A 304 -25.77 -5.63 6.21
CA THR A 304 -26.46 -6.92 6.03
C THR A 304 -25.71 -8.05 6.74
N VAL A 305 -24.38 -8.08 6.63
CA VAL A 305 -23.56 -9.15 7.22
C VAL A 305 -23.20 -8.82 8.67
N LEU A 306 -22.69 -7.61 8.93
CA LEU A 306 -22.22 -7.18 10.26
C LEU A 306 -23.29 -6.43 11.08
N GLN A 307 -24.53 -6.36 10.58
CA GLN A 307 -25.69 -5.77 11.27
C GLN A 307 -25.49 -4.34 11.80
N GLY A 308 -24.57 -3.57 11.21
CA GLY A 308 -24.28 -2.21 11.61
C GLY A 308 -23.32 -2.07 12.80
N GLU A 309 -22.68 -3.16 13.26
CA GLU A 309 -21.63 -3.07 14.27
C GLU A 309 -20.48 -2.16 13.79
N VAL A 310 -20.05 -1.26 14.67
CA VAL A 310 -19.01 -0.26 14.38
C VAL A 310 -17.62 -0.88 14.45
N SER A 311 -17.47 -1.97 15.22
CA SER A 311 -16.22 -2.72 15.38
C SER A 311 -16.54 -4.17 15.72
N SER A 312 -15.97 -5.10 14.97
CA SER A 312 -16.01 -6.53 15.29
C SER A 312 -14.59 -7.08 15.13
N ARG A 313 -14.20 -8.06 15.95
CA ARG A 313 -12.90 -8.72 15.79
C ARG A 313 -12.88 -9.53 14.50
N ILE A 314 -11.71 -9.67 13.89
CA ILE A 314 -11.59 -10.28 12.55
C ILE A 314 -12.05 -11.75 12.51
N ASP A 315 -11.89 -12.50 13.60
CA ASP A 315 -12.38 -13.87 13.76
C ASP A 315 -13.91 -13.94 13.74
N GLN A 316 -14.58 -13.00 14.41
CA GLN A 316 -16.05 -12.87 14.39
C GLN A 316 -16.56 -12.52 13.00
N VAL A 317 -15.90 -11.57 12.31
CA VAL A 317 -16.23 -11.19 10.93
C VAL A 317 -16.13 -12.40 10.00
N VAL A 318 -15.05 -13.19 10.10
CA VAL A 318 -14.85 -14.39 9.28
C VAL A 318 -15.90 -15.46 9.58
N GLN A 319 -16.26 -15.69 10.84
CA GLN A 319 -17.32 -16.63 11.21
C GLN A 319 -18.69 -16.20 10.66
N ILE A 320 -19.05 -14.92 10.80
CA ILE A 320 -20.31 -14.37 10.31
C ILE A 320 -20.38 -14.44 8.78
N LEU A 321 -19.31 -14.06 8.07
CA LEU A 321 -19.25 -14.22 6.62
C LEU A 321 -19.36 -15.68 6.20
N GLY A 322 -18.64 -16.59 6.86
CA GLY A 322 -18.70 -18.03 6.58
C GLY A 322 -20.10 -18.61 6.74
N SER A 323 -20.80 -18.22 7.81
CA SER A 323 -22.19 -18.66 8.05
C SER A 323 -23.16 -18.14 6.98
N ASN A 324 -23.01 -16.88 6.55
CA ASN A 324 -23.84 -16.27 5.52
C ASN A 324 -23.61 -16.90 4.14
N ILE A 325 -22.36 -17.20 3.77
CA ILE A 325 -22.04 -17.91 2.53
C ILE A 325 -22.70 -19.29 2.52
N ARG A 326 -22.54 -20.05 3.62
CA ARG A 326 -23.17 -21.38 3.76
C ARG A 326 -24.69 -21.30 3.64
N GLN A 327 -25.33 -20.29 4.25
CA GLN A 327 -26.77 -20.10 4.14
C GLN A 327 -27.19 -19.73 2.71
N ALA A 328 -26.42 -18.90 2.01
CA ALA A 328 -26.67 -18.55 0.62
C ALA A 328 -26.55 -19.78 -0.30
N GLU A 329 -25.57 -20.66 -0.07
CA GLU A 329 -25.41 -21.93 -0.80
C GLU A 329 -26.59 -22.88 -0.58
N ILE A 330 -27.06 -23.00 0.68
CA ILE A 330 -28.25 -23.80 1.01
C ILE A 330 -29.48 -23.23 0.31
N ASN A 331 -29.68 -21.92 0.38
CA ASN A 331 -30.83 -21.25 -0.25
C ASN A 331 -30.80 -21.39 -1.78
N TYR A 332 -29.63 -21.24 -2.39
CA TYR A 332 -29.44 -21.45 -3.82
C TYR A 332 -29.73 -22.89 -4.23
N SER A 333 -29.21 -23.87 -3.47
CA SER A 333 -29.45 -25.29 -3.73
C SER A 333 -30.93 -25.63 -3.63
N ASN A 334 -31.62 -25.13 -2.60
CA ASN A 334 -33.06 -25.30 -2.43
C ASN A 334 -33.84 -24.65 -3.58
N HIS A 335 -33.50 -23.41 -3.96
CA HIS A 335 -34.14 -22.71 -5.08
C HIS A 335 -33.94 -23.45 -6.42
N TYR A 336 -32.72 -23.94 -6.67
CA TYR A 336 -32.39 -24.69 -7.87
C TYR A 336 -33.15 -26.03 -7.93
N LEU A 337 -33.19 -26.77 -6.82
CA LEU A 337 -33.94 -28.03 -6.71
C LEU A 337 -35.46 -27.83 -6.83
N LEU A 338 -36.00 -26.75 -6.24
CA LEU A 338 -37.41 -26.37 -6.35
C LEU A 338 -37.78 -25.96 -7.78
N ASN A 339 -36.90 -25.25 -8.49
CA ASN A 339 -37.13 -24.91 -9.89
C ASN A 339 -37.02 -26.11 -10.83
N LEU A 340 -36.10 -27.05 -10.56
CA LEU A 340 -36.02 -28.31 -11.28
C LEU A 340 -37.30 -29.14 -11.13
N THR A 341 -37.84 -29.25 -9.92
CA THR A 341 -39.09 -29.98 -9.65
C THR A 341 -40.32 -29.26 -10.22
N ARG A 342 -40.39 -27.93 -10.12
CA ARG A 342 -41.46 -27.12 -10.72
C ARG A 342 -41.48 -27.23 -12.25
N ASN A 343 -40.31 -27.19 -12.90
CA ASN A 343 -40.18 -27.34 -14.35
C ASN A 343 -40.48 -28.77 -14.82
N ARG A 344 -40.22 -29.80 -14.00
CA ARG A 344 -40.67 -31.18 -14.28
C ARG A 344 -42.20 -31.30 -14.22
N SER A 345 -42.87 -30.62 -13.28
CA SER A 345 -44.35 -30.63 -13.21
C SER A 345 -45.03 -29.90 -14.38
N MET A 346 -44.40 -28.83 -14.90
CA MET A 346 -44.90 -28.07 -16.05
C MET A 346 -44.70 -28.84 -17.37
N ARG A 347 -43.64 -29.64 -17.50
CA ARG A 347 -43.40 -30.47 -18.68
C ARG A 347 -44.37 -31.66 -18.76
N ALA A 348 -44.80 -32.20 -17.62
CA ALA A 348 -45.78 -33.28 -17.57
C ALA A 348 -47.19 -32.85 -18.05
N LYS A 349 -47.59 -31.59 -17.86
CA LYS A 349 -48.89 -31.09 -18.35
C LYS A 349 -48.92 -30.70 -19.83
N LYS A 350 -47.76 -30.59 -20.49
CA LYS A 350 -47.66 -30.23 -21.92
C LYS A 350 -47.53 -31.43 -22.86
N LEU A 351 -47.45 -32.66 -22.33
CA LEU A 351 -47.40 -33.90 -23.13
C LEU A 351 -48.80 -34.46 -23.47
N LEU A 352 -49.88 -33.74 -23.16
CA LEU A 352 -51.27 -34.10 -23.51
C LEU A 352 -51.97 -33.07 -24.40
N ALA A 353 -51.22 -32.17 -25.04
CA ALA A 353 -51.75 -31.36 -26.12
C ALA A 353 -51.27 -31.97 -27.44
N GLU A 354 -52.15 -32.72 -28.11
CA GLU A 354 -51.95 -33.24 -29.45
C GLU A 354 -51.46 -32.12 -30.39
N GLU A 355 -50.28 -32.28 -30.97
CA GLU A 355 -49.78 -31.38 -32.02
C GLU A 355 -50.54 -31.68 -33.32
N PRO A 356 -51.30 -30.73 -33.90
CA PRO A 356 -52.05 -30.95 -35.13
C PRO A 356 -51.12 -30.84 -36.35
N TRP A 357 -50.42 -31.94 -36.66
CA TRP A 357 -49.56 -32.03 -37.86
C TRP A 357 -50.33 -32.21 -39.17
N ASN A 358 -51.66 -32.23 -39.13
CA ASN A 358 -52.47 -32.46 -40.33
C ASN A 358 -53.46 -31.32 -40.59
N LYS A 359 -52.99 -30.30 -41.33
CA LYS A 359 -53.77 -29.47 -42.27
C LYS A 359 -52.81 -28.53 -43.02
N ARG A 360 -52.12 -29.06 -44.03
CA ARG A 360 -51.50 -28.23 -45.07
C ARG A 360 -52.59 -27.77 -46.05
N GLY A 361 -53.09 -26.57 -45.88
CA GLY A 361 -53.70 -25.79 -46.96
C GLY A 361 -52.67 -24.78 -47.49
N PRO A 362 -52.63 -24.48 -48.80
CA PRO A 362 -51.69 -23.49 -49.32
C PRO A 362 -52.02 -22.09 -48.77
N PRO A 363 -51.02 -21.30 -48.32
CA PRO A 363 -51.27 -19.95 -47.81
C PRO A 363 -51.57 -18.97 -48.94
N ALA A 364 -52.58 -18.13 -48.73
CA ALA A 364 -52.87 -16.98 -49.58
C ALA A 364 -51.77 -15.92 -49.45
N VAL A 365 -51.22 -15.51 -50.59
CA VAL A 365 -50.20 -14.45 -50.70
C VAL A 365 -50.85 -13.12 -50.31
N THR A 366 -50.34 -12.47 -49.26
CA THR A 366 -50.65 -11.06 -48.97
C THR A 366 -49.35 -10.30 -48.79
N THR A 367 -49.01 -9.51 -49.81
CA THR A 367 -47.89 -8.57 -49.86
C THR A 367 -48.26 -7.28 -49.13
N THR A 368 -47.58 -6.96 -48.03
CA THR A 368 -47.56 -5.58 -47.51
C THR A 368 -46.17 -5.19 -47.04
N SER A 369 -45.64 -4.17 -47.73
CA SER A 369 -44.37 -3.47 -47.57
C SER A 369 -44.25 -2.75 -46.21
N ILE A 370 -43.10 -2.92 -45.55
CA ILE A 370 -42.73 -2.30 -44.25
C ILE A 370 -41.78 -1.10 -44.47
N TYR A 371 -42.05 -0.28 -45.49
CA TYR A 371 -41.39 1.02 -45.64
C TYR A 371 -42.43 2.12 -45.84
N SER A 372 -43.02 2.57 -44.73
CA SER A 372 -43.48 3.95 -44.58
C SER A 372 -44.04 4.12 -43.18
N GLN A 373 -43.34 4.85 -42.31
CA GLN A 373 -43.90 6.04 -41.64
C GLN A 373 -42.83 6.71 -40.76
N LYS A 374 -42.55 7.97 -41.10
CA LYS A 374 -41.69 8.92 -40.37
C LYS A 374 -42.32 9.29 -39.01
N PRO A 375 -41.51 9.68 -38.01
CA PRO A 375 -42.01 10.19 -36.73
C PRO A 375 -42.53 11.63 -36.87
N LYS A 376 -43.71 11.91 -36.30
CA LYS A 376 -44.21 13.28 -36.11
C LYS A 376 -43.62 13.86 -34.82
N VAL A 377 -42.89 14.96 -34.97
CA VAL A 377 -42.50 15.87 -33.89
C VAL A 377 -43.72 16.72 -33.51
N SER A 378 -43.96 16.90 -32.21
CA SER A 378 -44.86 17.91 -31.67
C SER A 378 -44.10 18.73 -30.63
N LEU A 379 -43.56 19.86 -31.08
CA LEU A 379 -43.30 21.03 -30.25
C LEU A 379 -44.59 21.86 -30.23
N VAL A 380 -44.99 22.35 -29.07
CA VAL A 380 -45.19 23.78 -28.78
C VAL A 380 -45.69 23.91 -27.34
N ALA A 381 -44.98 24.77 -26.61
CA ALA A 381 -45.38 25.35 -25.35
C ALA A 381 -46.41 26.47 -25.55
N GLN A 382 -47.32 26.62 -24.60
CA GLN A 382 -47.73 27.92 -24.06
C GLN A 382 -48.16 27.74 -22.61
#